data_AF-M5JMM4-F1
#
_entry.id   AF-M5JMM4-F1
#
_cell.length_a   1.000
_cell.length_b   1.000
_cell.length_c   1.000
_cell.angle_alpha   90.00
_cell.angle_beta   90.00
_cell.angle_gamma   90.00
#
_symmetry.space_group_name_H-M   'P 1'
#
loop_
_entity.id
_entity.type
_entity.pdbx_description
1 polymer ?
#
loop_
_entity_poly.entity_id
_entity_poly.type
_entity_poly.pdbx_seq_one_letter_code
_entity_poly.pdbx_strand_id
1 'polypeptide(L)'
;MDEALDLGSYLPRSFSNASEQAYLDFLWSAFQTNYEAERFEFASLAFHLLYMSFVSFSIWQIRLARPEQFAMAMVGFRSDEEGSLMDCESPFKFYDRLKESQIFRFLKLIGCSNQQVGEFAKFVKRRNKIAHPTGTVFFNDRAAIDAEIADMMREVRNIEMHMEPVILELYRRFLISSSDVEERQYTDPADEIAANLVHANYMSSADIGICSDFDVSALAGEAHYDEIQALHAKLLELYPPEDMEDAA
;
A
#
# COMPACT_ATOMS: atom_id res chain seq x y z
N MET A 1 8.23 9.04 16.74
CA MET A 1 9.21 8.72 15.68
C MET A 1 9.16 7.25 15.30
N ASP A 2 9.38 6.32 16.24
CA ASP A 2 9.37 4.87 15.94
C ASP A 2 8.06 4.40 15.28
N GLU A 3 6.91 4.82 15.82
CA GLU A 3 5.61 4.51 15.21
C GLU A 3 5.42 5.13 13.81
N ALA A 4 6.08 6.25 13.51
CA ALA A 4 6.05 6.78 12.15
C ALA A 4 6.88 5.89 11.21
N LEU A 5 8.05 5.43 11.64
CA LEU A 5 8.92 4.57 10.82
C LEU A 5 8.26 3.22 10.48
N ASP A 6 7.35 2.75 11.34
CA ASP A 6 6.53 1.57 11.09
C ASP A 6 5.71 1.68 9.78
N LEU A 7 5.33 2.89 9.33
CA LEU A 7 4.69 3.06 8.02
C LEU A 7 5.52 2.50 6.85
N GLY A 8 6.84 2.45 7.00
CA GLY A 8 7.74 1.86 6.01
C GLY A 8 7.46 0.39 5.72
N SER A 9 6.93 -0.38 6.69
CA SER A 9 6.58 -1.79 6.49
C SER A 9 5.34 -1.98 5.61
N TYR A 10 4.50 -0.95 5.49
CA TYR A 10 3.27 -0.91 4.69
C TYR A 10 3.45 -0.22 3.33
N LEU A 11 4.62 0.37 3.06
CA LEU A 11 4.94 0.95 1.75
C LEU A 11 5.61 -0.11 0.86
N PRO A 12 5.51 0.02 -0.48
CA PRO A 12 6.07 -0.97 -1.40
C PRO A 12 7.57 -1.15 -1.19
N ARG A 13 8.06 -2.40 -1.28
CA ARG A 13 9.50 -2.70 -1.25
C ARG A 13 10.19 -2.39 -2.57
N SER A 14 9.43 -2.31 -3.66
CA SER A 14 9.92 -2.07 -5.01
C SER A 14 8.90 -1.23 -5.78
N PHE A 15 9.40 -0.33 -6.64
CA PHE A 15 8.61 0.66 -7.35
C PHE A 15 8.79 0.53 -8.85
N SER A 16 7.72 0.66 -9.64
CA SER A 16 7.79 0.53 -11.09
C SER A 16 8.56 1.66 -11.77
N ASN A 17 8.69 2.83 -11.12
CA ASN A 17 9.51 3.92 -11.63
C ASN A 17 10.37 4.60 -10.56
N ALA A 18 11.54 5.11 -10.98
CA ALA A 18 12.48 5.78 -10.09
C ALA A 18 11.93 7.07 -9.45
N SER A 19 10.95 7.71 -10.10
CA SER A 19 10.30 8.91 -9.54
C SER A 19 9.44 8.61 -8.31
N GLU A 20 8.81 7.43 -8.23
CA GLU A 20 8.03 7.02 -7.05
C GLU A 20 8.93 6.86 -5.82
N GLN A 21 10.04 6.13 -5.96
CA GLN A 21 11.03 5.98 -4.88
C GLN A 21 11.58 7.35 -4.46
N ALA A 22 12.02 8.17 -5.42
CA ALA A 22 12.57 9.49 -5.12
C ALA A 22 11.56 10.41 -4.41
N TYR A 23 10.27 10.27 -4.74
CA TYR A 23 9.20 10.99 -4.07
C TYR A 23 9.04 10.55 -2.61
N LEU A 24 8.99 9.24 -2.33
CA LEU A 24 8.91 8.74 -0.95
C LEU A 24 10.16 9.08 -0.13
N ASP A 25 11.36 8.96 -0.70
CA ASP A 25 12.60 9.36 -0.05
C ASP A 25 12.59 10.85 0.32
N PHE A 26 12.08 11.69 -0.59
CA PHE A 26 11.89 13.11 -0.33
C PHE A 26 10.91 13.35 0.84
N LEU A 27 9.78 12.64 0.86
CA LEU A 27 8.79 12.78 1.94
C LEU A 27 9.34 12.30 3.29
N TRP A 28 10.05 11.18 3.32
CA TRP A 28 10.71 10.67 4.53
C TRP A 28 11.76 11.64 5.05
N SER A 29 12.61 12.15 4.17
CA SER A 29 13.60 13.17 4.52
C SER A 29 12.94 14.44 5.06
N ALA A 30 11.87 14.91 4.41
CA ALA A 30 11.12 16.08 4.87
C ALA A 30 10.47 15.83 6.24
N PHE A 31 9.91 14.65 6.49
CA PHE A 31 9.35 14.28 7.78
C PHE A 31 10.42 14.28 8.87
N GLN A 32 11.50 13.51 8.67
CA GLN A 32 12.56 13.33 9.66
C GLN A 32 13.23 14.65 10.02
N THR A 33 13.67 15.40 9.01
CA THR A 33 14.38 16.68 9.23
C THR A 33 13.52 17.72 9.94
N ASN A 34 12.21 17.78 9.64
CA ASN A 34 11.30 18.68 10.35
C ASN A 34 10.95 18.18 11.75
N TYR A 35 10.80 16.88 11.96
CA TYR A 35 10.51 16.31 13.27
C TYR A 35 11.69 16.55 14.23
N GLU A 36 12.92 16.29 13.78
CA GLU A 36 14.16 16.51 14.56
C GLU A 36 14.41 17.99 14.87
N ALA A 37 14.05 18.87 13.94
CA ALA A 37 14.14 20.32 14.13
C ALA A 37 12.97 20.92 14.92
N GLU A 38 12.11 20.08 15.51
CA GLU A 38 10.90 20.47 16.26
C GLU A 38 9.90 21.32 15.44
N ARG A 39 9.94 21.20 14.12
CA ARG A 39 9.03 21.83 13.16
C ARG A 39 7.84 20.91 12.89
N PHE A 40 7.12 20.55 13.95
CA PHE A 40 6.11 19.49 13.91
C PHE A 40 4.97 19.74 12.94
N GLU A 41 4.55 21.00 12.74
CA GLU A 41 3.54 21.34 11.74
C GLU A 41 3.93 20.87 10.32
N PHE A 42 5.19 21.07 9.94
CA PHE A 42 5.72 20.65 8.64
C PHE A 42 6.00 19.15 8.58
N ALA A 43 6.45 18.55 9.70
CA ALA A 43 6.58 17.11 9.79
C ALA A 43 5.22 16.42 9.59
N SER A 44 4.14 16.94 10.19
CA SER A 44 2.78 16.42 9.99
C SER A 44 2.33 16.49 8.53
N LEU A 45 2.66 17.57 7.80
CA LEU A 45 2.36 17.67 6.36
C LEU A 45 3.09 16.60 5.54
N ALA A 46 4.37 16.36 5.82
CA ALA A 46 5.15 15.32 5.15
C ALA A 46 4.61 13.91 5.47
N PHE A 47 4.28 13.65 6.73
CA PHE A 47 3.70 12.38 7.15
C PHE A 47 2.30 12.13 6.56
N HIS A 48 1.47 13.18 6.43
CA HIS A 48 0.20 13.09 5.70
C HIS A 48 0.40 12.64 4.25
N LEU A 49 1.42 13.16 3.56
CA LEU A 49 1.69 12.73 2.19
C LEU A 49 2.16 11.27 2.13
N LEU A 50 2.97 10.81 3.09
CA LEU A 50 3.33 9.39 3.20
C LEU A 50 2.10 8.50 3.42
N TYR A 51 1.17 8.92 4.28
CA TYR A 51 -0.10 8.23 4.49
C TYR A 51 -0.94 8.18 3.21
N MET A 52 -1.04 9.29 2.48
CA MET A 52 -1.74 9.31 1.18
C MET A 52 -1.04 8.41 0.15
N SER A 53 0.30 8.31 0.18
CA SER A 53 1.04 7.38 -0.67
C SER A 53 0.67 5.93 -0.37
N PHE A 54 0.64 5.52 0.90
CA PHE A 54 0.15 4.20 1.31
C PHE A 54 -1.25 3.94 0.74
N VAL A 55 -2.20 4.86 0.93
CA VAL A 55 -3.56 4.73 0.41
C VAL A 55 -3.58 4.57 -1.12
N SER A 56 -2.77 5.36 -1.84
CA SER A 56 -2.64 5.24 -3.30
C SER A 56 -2.18 3.85 -3.73
N PHE A 57 -1.18 3.27 -3.08
CA PHE A 57 -0.71 1.92 -3.37
C PHE A 57 -1.76 0.86 -3.04
N SER A 58 -2.47 0.98 -1.91
CA SER A 58 -3.58 0.06 -1.59
C SER A 58 -4.68 0.10 -2.65
N ILE A 59 -5.06 1.30 -3.13
CA ILE A 59 -6.05 1.43 -4.21
C ILE A 59 -5.52 0.84 -5.53
N TRP A 60 -4.22 0.96 -5.79
CA TRP A 60 -3.59 0.34 -6.95
C TRP A 60 -3.64 -1.19 -6.87
N GLN A 61 -3.32 -1.78 -5.72
CA GLN A 61 -3.45 -3.23 -5.49
C GLN A 61 -4.90 -3.71 -5.67
N ILE A 62 -5.90 -2.94 -5.21
CA ILE A 62 -7.32 -3.23 -5.49
C ILE A 62 -7.58 -3.24 -7.00
N ARG A 63 -7.05 -2.27 -7.75
CA ARG A 63 -7.20 -2.23 -9.21
C ARG A 63 -6.58 -3.45 -9.88
N LEU A 64 -5.41 -3.91 -9.43
CA LEU A 64 -4.73 -5.10 -9.98
C LEU A 64 -5.50 -6.39 -9.66
N ALA A 65 -5.96 -6.55 -8.42
CA ALA A 65 -6.68 -7.73 -7.99
C ALA A 65 -8.06 -7.80 -8.66
N ARG A 66 -8.78 -6.68 -8.68
CA ARG A 66 -10.21 -6.62 -9.00
C ARG A 66 -10.50 -5.63 -10.15
N PRO A 67 -9.93 -5.86 -11.35
CA PRO A 67 -10.00 -4.89 -12.45
C PRO A 67 -11.45 -4.63 -12.91
N GLU A 68 -12.30 -5.66 -12.92
CA GLU A 68 -13.70 -5.51 -13.30
C GLU A 68 -14.49 -4.68 -12.28
N GLN A 69 -14.35 -4.97 -10.99
CA GLN A 69 -15.03 -4.20 -9.93
C GLN A 69 -14.50 -2.77 -9.85
N PHE A 70 -13.20 -2.58 -10.08
CA PHE A 70 -12.58 -1.26 -10.17
C PHE A 70 -13.14 -0.46 -11.35
N ALA A 71 -13.27 -1.07 -12.53
CA ALA A 71 -13.92 -0.46 -13.69
C ALA A 71 -15.39 -0.12 -13.41
N MET A 72 -16.15 -1.01 -12.77
CA MET A 72 -17.53 -0.72 -12.35
C MET A 72 -17.61 0.44 -11.35
N ALA A 73 -16.60 0.62 -10.49
CA ALA A 73 -16.54 1.75 -9.57
C ALA A 73 -16.29 3.10 -10.26
N MET A 74 -15.88 3.10 -11.54
CA MET A 74 -15.80 4.32 -12.36
C MET A 74 -17.18 4.83 -12.78
N VAL A 75 -18.24 4.01 -12.69
CA VAL A 75 -19.59 4.43 -13.08
C VAL A 75 -20.03 5.63 -12.25
N GLY A 76 -20.19 6.77 -12.92
CA GLY A 76 -20.56 8.05 -12.31
C GLY A 76 -19.44 9.11 -12.33
N PHE A 77 -18.22 8.75 -12.74
CA PHE A 77 -17.23 9.73 -13.17
C PHE A 77 -17.55 10.25 -14.58
N ARG A 78 -16.98 11.41 -14.93
CA ARG A 78 -17.09 11.89 -16.31
C ARG A 78 -16.22 11.02 -17.22
N SER A 79 -16.61 10.86 -18.49
CA SER A 79 -15.90 9.97 -19.43
C SER A 79 -14.41 10.30 -19.59
N ASP A 80 -14.04 11.59 -19.50
CA ASP A 80 -12.65 12.04 -19.57
C ASP A 80 -11.86 11.74 -18.28
N GLU A 81 -12.53 11.74 -17.12
CA GLU A 81 -11.95 11.36 -15.84
C GLU A 81 -11.79 9.84 -15.73
N GLU A 82 -12.80 9.07 -16.18
CA GLU A 82 -12.78 7.60 -16.22
C GLU A 82 -11.60 7.08 -17.04
N GLY A 83 -11.46 7.52 -18.30
CA GLY A 83 -10.33 7.09 -19.14
C GLY A 83 -8.99 7.43 -18.50
N SER A 84 -8.85 8.65 -17.96
CA SER A 84 -7.62 9.08 -17.28
C SER A 84 -7.29 8.25 -16.02
N LEU A 85 -8.28 7.77 -15.28
CA LEU A 85 -8.08 6.93 -14.09
C LEU A 85 -7.80 5.47 -14.47
N MET A 86 -8.42 4.98 -15.54
CA MET A 86 -8.23 3.61 -16.04
C MET A 86 -6.91 3.43 -16.79
N ASP A 87 -6.40 4.48 -17.43
CA ASP A 87 -5.18 4.44 -18.24
C ASP A 87 -3.95 4.94 -17.47
N CYS A 88 -4.11 5.36 -16.21
CA CYS A 88 -2.97 5.85 -15.44
C CYS A 88 -1.96 4.73 -15.15
N GLU A 89 -0.68 5.07 -15.26
CA GLU A 89 0.47 4.14 -15.15
C GLU A 89 1.17 4.21 -13.79
N SER A 90 0.67 5.03 -12.86
CA SER A 90 1.25 5.20 -11.53
C SER A 90 0.15 5.47 -10.50
N PRO A 91 0.27 4.94 -9.27
CA PRO A 91 -0.65 5.21 -8.16
C PRO A 91 -0.79 6.70 -7.82
N PHE A 92 0.22 7.52 -8.12
CA PHE A 92 0.18 8.96 -7.84
C PHE A 92 -0.64 9.76 -8.88
N LYS A 93 -0.81 9.23 -10.09
CA LYS A 93 -1.62 9.87 -11.15
C LYS A 93 -3.13 9.86 -10.84
N PHE A 94 -3.58 9.11 -9.83
CA PHE A 94 -4.97 9.19 -9.35
C PHE A 94 -5.37 10.62 -8.96
N TYR A 95 -4.45 11.40 -8.38
CA TYR A 95 -4.72 12.75 -7.90
C TYR A 95 -4.81 13.80 -9.03
N ASP A 96 -4.49 13.45 -10.28
CA ASP A 96 -4.71 14.33 -11.44
C ASP A 96 -6.20 14.58 -11.67
N ARG A 97 -7.05 13.62 -11.27
CA ARG A 97 -8.52 13.69 -11.42
C ARG A 97 -9.27 13.62 -10.11
N LEU A 98 -8.70 13.00 -9.07
CA LEU A 98 -9.34 12.85 -7.77
C LEU A 98 -8.85 13.88 -6.76
N LYS A 99 -9.79 14.42 -5.99
CA LYS A 99 -9.44 15.05 -4.71
C LYS A 99 -9.00 13.98 -3.73
N GLU A 100 -8.12 14.32 -2.80
CA GLU A 100 -7.61 13.36 -1.78
C GLU A 100 -8.72 12.61 -1.05
N SER A 101 -9.82 13.24 -0.66
CA SER A 101 -10.90 12.54 0.04
C SER A 101 -11.71 11.59 -0.85
N GLN A 102 -11.66 11.73 -2.17
CA GLN A 102 -12.39 10.87 -3.11
C GLN A 102 -11.72 9.51 -3.27
N ILE A 103 -10.39 9.41 -3.15
CA ILE A 103 -9.66 8.15 -3.34
C ILE A 103 -10.12 7.07 -2.35
N PHE A 104 -10.44 7.45 -1.10
CA PHE A 104 -10.91 6.52 -0.08
C PHE A 104 -12.24 5.84 -0.43
N ARG A 105 -13.00 6.34 -1.40
CA ARG A 105 -14.24 5.68 -1.85
C ARG A 105 -13.97 4.30 -2.45
N PHE A 106 -12.78 4.08 -3.02
CA PHE A 106 -12.38 2.79 -3.58
C PHE A 106 -12.20 1.70 -2.52
N LEU A 107 -11.98 2.07 -1.25
CA LEU A 107 -11.93 1.10 -0.14
C LEU A 107 -13.28 0.40 0.09
N LYS A 108 -14.39 0.90 -0.48
CA LYS A 108 -15.65 0.17 -0.48
C LYS A 108 -15.59 -1.14 -1.26
N LEU A 109 -14.68 -1.24 -2.24
CA LEU A 109 -14.46 -2.46 -3.03
C LEU A 109 -13.88 -3.62 -2.20
N ILE A 110 -13.37 -3.32 -1.01
CA ILE A 110 -12.85 -4.29 -0.05
C ILE A 110 -13.73 -4.40 1.21
N GLY A 111 -14.95 -3.86 1.18
CA GLY A 111 -15.92 -4.02 2.28
C GLY A 111 -15.94 -2.89 3.31
N CYS A 112 -15.14 -1.83 3.15
CA CYS A 112 -15.18 -0.69 4.07
C CYS A 112 -16.53 0.05 3.99
N SER A 113 -17.12 0.30 5.16
CA SER A 113 -18.35 1.08 5.30
C SER A 113 -18.13 2.58 5.04
N ASN A 114 -19.23 3.33 4.83
CA ASN A 114 -19.17 4.79 4.73
C ASN A 114 -18.53 5.45 5.97
N GLN A 115 -18.76 4.88 7.15
CA GLN A 115 -18.18 5.39 8.39
C GLN A 115 -16.67 5.22 8.39
N GLN A 116 -16.16 4.02 8.07
CA GLN A 116 -14.73 3.75 7.98
C GLN A 116 -14.05 4.63 6.93
N VAL A 117 -14.63 4.75 5.74
CA VAL A 117 -14.15 5.68 4.69
C VAL A 117 -14.08 7.12 5.20
N GLY A 118 -15.07 7.55 5.99
CA GLY A 118 -15.08 8.86 6.63
C GLY A 118 -13.96 9.06 7.65
N GLU A 119 -13.67 8.03 8.44
CA GLU A 119 -12.58 8.02 9.41
C GLU A 119 -11.20 8.07 8.73
N PHE A 120 -10.99 7.27 7.68
CA PHE A 120 -9.73 7.31 6.91
C PHE A 120 -9.50 8.68 6.26
N ALA A 121 -10.55 9.27 5.69
CA ALA A 121 -10.47 10.58 5.05
C ALA A 121 -10.39 11.77 6.02
N LYS A 122 -10.48 11.56 7.35
CA LYS A 122 -10.49 12.67 8.33
C LYS A 122 -9.20 13.49 8.33
N PHE A 123 -8.07 12.84 8.04
CA PHE A 123 -6.75 13.47 8.01
C PHE A 123 -6.61 14.47 6.86
N VAL A 124 -7.27 14.25 5.72
CA VAL A 124 -7.33 15.22 4.61
C VAL A 124 -7.91 16.56 5.09
N LYS A 125 -8.99 16.52 5.88
CA LYS A 125 -9.60 17.74 6.43
C LYS A 125 -8.69 18.41 7.45
N ARG A 126 -7.98 17.63 8.27
CA ARG A 126 -7.03 18.15 9.27
C ARG A 126 -5.84 18.82 8.58
N ARG A 127 -5.22 18.15 7.62
CA ARG A 127 -4.15 18.69 6.76
C ARG A 127 -4.55 20.00 6.10
N ASN A 128 -5.76 20.09 5.54
CA ASN A 128 -6.23 21.33 4.92
C ASN A 128 -6.24 22.50 5.93
N LYS A 129 -6.62 22.29 7.19
CA LYS A 129 -6.60 23.35 8.21
C LYS A 129 -5.17 23.82 8.53
N ILE A 130 -4.22 22.88 8.58
CA ILE A 130 -2.80 23.14 8.85
C ILE A 130 -2.17 23.93 7.70
N ALA A 131 -2.46 23.56 6.45
CA ALA A 131 -1.86 24.18 5.27
C ALA A 131 -2.41 25.59 4.95
N HIS A 132 -3.54 25.99 5.56
CA HIS A 132 -4.11 27.32 5.36
C HIS A 132 -3.45 28.37 6.27
N PRO A 133 -3.22 29.61 5.79
CA PRO A 133 -2.58 30.68 6.56
C PRO A 133 -3.56 31.27 7.59
N THR A 134 -3.93 30.46 8.57
CA THR A 134 -4.89 30.81 9.64
C THR A 134 -4.22 31.47 10.84
N GLY A 135 -2.88 31.47 10.89
CA GLY A 135 -2.10 31.93 12.04
C GLY A 135 -2.16 30.99 13.25
N THR A 136 -2.77 29.80 13.10
CA THR A 136 -2.85 28.78 14.15
C THR A 136 -1.81 27.69 13.89
N VAL A 137 -1.04 27.33 14.90
CA VAL A 137 -0.14 26.17 14.89
C VAL A 137 -0.79 25.07 15.72
N PHE A 138 -1.04 23.91 15.12
CA PHE A 138 -1.77 22.80 15.76
C PHE A 138 -0.82 21.87 16.51
N PHE A 139 0.42 21.72 16.04
CA PHE A 139 1.43 20.86 16.64
C PHE A 139 2.53 21.70 17.28
N ASN A 140 2.28 22.15 18.51
CA ASN A 140 3.20 22.99 19.27
C ASN A 140 4.18 22.19 20.15
N ASP A 141 3.97 20.89 20.27
CA ASP A 141 4.83 20.00 21.03
C ASP A 141 4.87 18.61 20.38
N ARG A 142 5.85 17.82 20.84
CA ARG A 142 6.11 16.48 20.34
C ARG A 142 4.95 15.51 20.62
N ALA A 143 4.27 15.68 21.76
CA ALA A 143 3.17 14.79 22.13
C ALA A 143 1.98 14.94 21.18
N ALA A 144 1.68 16.16 20.71
CA ALA A 144 0.60 16.42 19.77
C ALA A 144 0.83 15.75 18.41
N ILE A 145 2.05 15.84 17.85
CA ILE A 145 2.37 15.17 16.59
C ILE A 145 2.48 13.65 16.75
N ASP A 146 3.02 13.16 17.86
CA ASP A 146 3.11 11.71 18.10
C ASP A 146 1.70 11.10 18.21
N ALA A 147 0.76 11.80 18.83
CA ALA A 147 -0.65 11.38 18.86
C ALA A 147 -1.30 11.38 17.45
N GLU A 148 -0.96 12.35 16.60
CA GLU A 148 -1.42 12.40 15.20
C GLU A 148 -0.90 11.20 14.40
N ILE A 149 0.40 10.92 14.53
CA ILE A 149 1.05 9.78 13.87
C ILE A 149 0.39 8.47 14.33
N ALA A 150 0.18 8.30 15.63
CA ALA A 150 -0.48 7.13 16.20
C ALA A 150 -1.92 6.96 15.68
N ASP A 151 -2.66 8.06 15.58
CA ASP A 151 -4.00 8.07 14.98
C ASP A 151 -3.97 7.59 13.53
N MET A 152 -3.04 8.11 12.71
CA MET A 152 -2.91 7.76 11.31
C MET A 152 -2.46 6.31 11.12
N MET A 153 -1.48 5.85 11.90
CA MET A 153 -0.98 4.47 11.87
C MET A 153 -2.02 3.45 12.29
N ARG A 154 -2.92 3.81 13.22
CA ARG A 154 -4.08 2.98 13.51
C ARG A 154 -4.97 2.80 12.27
N GLU A 155 -5.19 3.86 11.50
CA GLU A 155 -5.99 3.75 10.28
C GLU A 155 -5.25 3.01 9.16
N VAL A 156 -3.92 3.09 9.09
CA VAL A 156 -3.10 2.25 8.19
C VAL A 156 -3.35 0.78 8.49
N ARG A 157 -3.20 0.36 9.75
CA ARG A 157 -3.48 -1.01 10.20
C ARG A 157 -4.92 -1.44 9.95
N ASN A 158 -5.88 -0.54 10.14
CA ASN A 158 -7.28 -0.81 9.83
C ASN A 158 -7.50 -1.04 8.33
N ILE A 159 -6.89 -0.23 7.46
CA ILE A 159 -6.98 -0.41 6.00
C ILE A 159 -6.34 -1.74 5.61
N GLU A 160 -5.16 -2.05 6.15
CA GLU A 160 -4.43 -3.28 5.87
C GLU A 160 -5.26 -4.54 6.19
N MET A 161 -5.98 -4.53 7.30
CA MET A 161 -6.89 -5.63 7.65
C MET A 161 -7.98 -5.87 6.59
N HIS A 162 -8.46 -4.82 5.92
CA HIS A 162 -9.40 -4.98 4.79
C HIS A 162 -8.69 -5.33 3.48
N MET A 163 -7.38 -5.07 3.38
CA MET A 163 -6.57 -5.41 2.21
C MET A 163 -6.20 -6.90 2.15
N GLU A 164 -6.17 -7.63 3.27
CA GLU A 164 -5.81 -9.05 3.32
C GLU A 164 -6.47 -9.90 2.20
N PRO A 165 -7.79 -9.83 1.94
CA PRO A 165 -8.40 -10.60 0.85
C PRO A 165 -7.93 -10.19 -0.56
N VAL A 166 -7.50 -8.94 -0.75
CA VAL A 166 -6.93 -8.43 -2.01
C VAL A 166 -5.52 -8.96 -2.20
N ILE A 167 -4.70 -8.93 -1.14
CA ILE A 167 -3.33 -9.44 -1.17
C ILE A 167 -3.33 -10.95 -1.44
N LEU A 168 -4.18 -11.71 -0.77
CA LEU A 168 -4.32 -13.14 -1.01
C LEU A 168 -4.84 -13.47 -2.43
N GLU A 169 -5.68 -12.61 -3.02
CA GLU A 169 -6.13 -12.77 -4.40
C GLU A 169 -4.99 -12.57 -5.40
N LEU A 170 -4.15 -11.55 -5.19
CA LEU A 170 -2.94 -11.32 -5.98
C LEU A 170 -1.94 -12.47 -5.82
N TYR A 171 -1.71 -12.92 -4.59
CA TYR A 171 -0.76 -13.98 -4.30
C TYR A 171 -1.18 -15.32 -4.88
N ARG A 172 -2.46 -15.71 -4.73
CA ARG A 172 -3.01 -16.91 -5.36
C ARG A 172 -2.88 -16.85 -6.88
N ARG A 173 -3.22 -15.71 -7.49
CA ARG A 173 -3.10 -15.53 -8.93
C ARG A 173 -1.65 -15.72 -9.38
N PHE A 174 -0.69 -15.10 -8.69
CA PHE A 174 0.74 -15.27 -8.95
C PHE A 174 1.17 -16.73 -8.87
N LEU A 175 0.84 -17.43 -7.77
CA LEU A 175 1.22 -18.83 -7.59
C LEU A 175 0.70 -19.72 -8.73
N ILE A 176 -0.56 -19.54 -9.13
CA ILE A 176 -1.19 -20.33 -10.19
C ILE A 176 -0.64 -19.92 -11.57
N SER A 177 -0.51 -18.63 -11.87
CA SER A 177 -0.03 -18.19 -13.19
C SER A 177 1.44 -18.50 -13.41
N SER A 178 2.23 -18.48 -12.36
CA SER A 178 3.66 -18.77 -12.41
C SER A 178 3.95 -20.25 -12.09
N SER A 179 2.97 -21.14 -11.93
CA SER A 179 3.28 -22.56 -11.65
C SER A 179 3.84 -23.31 -12.86
N ASP A 180 3.45 -22.92 -14.08
CA ASP A 180 3.97 -23.52 -15.31
C ASP A 180 5.33 -22.92 -15.68
N VAL A 181 6.39 -23.71 -15.52
CA VAL A 181 7.79 -23.30 -15.75
C VAL A 181 8.04 -22.85 -17.18
N GLU A 182 7.33 -23.41 -18.16
CA GLU A 182 7.53 -23.07 -19.58
C GLU A 182 6.91 -21.71 -19.94
N GLU A 183 5.90 -21.28 -19.20
CA GLU A 183 5.19 -20.00 -19.41
C GLU A 183 5.68 -18.89 -18.45
N ARG A 184 6.53 -19.21 -17.46
CA ARG A 184 7.13 -18.22 -16.55
C ARG A 184 7.92 -17.17 -17.32
N GLN A 185 7.88 -15.94 -16.82
CA GLN A 185 8.73 -14.88 -17.35
C GLN A 185 10.20 -15.11 -16.95
N TYR A 186 10.44 -15.61 -15.73
CA TYR A 186 11.75 -15.93 -15.20
C TYR A 186 11.80 -17.39 -14.73
N THR A 187 12.83 -18.11 -15.17
CA THR A 187 13.01 -19.51 -14.79
C THR A 187 13.49 -19.67 -13.35
N ASP A 188 14.24 -18.70 -12.82
CA ASP A 188 14.60 -18.66 -11.40
C ASP A 188 13.39 -18.21 -10.57
N PRO A 189 12.88 -19.05 -9.64
CA PRO A 189 11.80 -18.67 -8.74
C PRO A 189 12.06 -17.36 -7.96
N ALA A 190 13.32 -17.04 -7.63
CA ALA A 190 13.64 -15.81 -6.91
C ALA A 190 13.41 -14.55 -7.76
N ASP A 191 13.83 -14.60 -9.03
CA ASP A 191 13.61 -13.50 -9.97
C ASP A 191 12.13 -13.37 -10.31
N GLU A 192 11.41 -14.50 -10.47
CA GLU A 192 9.97 -14.54 -10.72
C GLU A 192 9.19 -13.90 -9.57
N ILE A 193 9.52 -14.23 -8.32
CA ILE A 193 8.94 -13.61 -7.12
C ILE A 193 9.25 -12.11 -7.08
N ALA A 194 10.52 -11.72 -7.26
CA ALA A 194 10.92 -10.33 -7.18
C ALA A 194 10.22 -9.45 -8.24
N ALA A 195 10.12 -9.94 -9.47
CA ALA A 195 9.53 -9.20 -10.58
C ALA A 195 8.00 -9.24 -10.57
N ASN A 196 7.40 -10.44 -10.51
CA ASN A 196 5.98 -10.64 -10.81
C ASN A 196 5.09 -10.68 -9.56
N LEU A 197 5.64 -11.03 -8.40
CA LEU A 197 4.92 -10.88 -7.14
C LEU A 197 5.19 -9.50 -6.52
N VAL A 198 6.44 -9.19 -6.22
CA VAL A 198 6.79 -8.03 -5.39
C VAL A 198 6.72 -6.72 -6.19
N HIS A 199 7.46 -6.63 -7.29
CA HIS A 199 7.56 -5.38 -8.06
C HIS A 199 6.27 -5.06 -8.81
N ALA A 200 5.70 -6.01 -9.55
CA ALA A 200 4.50 -5.77 -10.36
C ALA A 200 3.25 -5.44 -9.52
N ASN A 201 3.15 -5.96 -8.29
CA ASN A 201 2.01 -5.75 -7.41
C ASN A 201 2.28 -4.75 -6.27
N TYR A 202 3.44 -4.09 -6.26
CA TYR A 202 3.84 -3.13 -5.22
C TYR A 202 3.77 -3.72 -3.79
N MET A 203 4.18 -4.97 -3.61
CA MET A 203 4.08 -5.62 -2.30
C MET A 203 4.97 -4.94 -1.26
N SER A 204 4.39 -4.64 -0.11
CA SER A 204 5.05 -4.19 1.10
C SER A 204 5.58 -5.37 1.93
N SER A 205 6.29 -5.09 3.03
CA SER A 205 6.68 -6.15 3.97
C SER A 205 5.46 -6.74 4.69
N ALA A 206 4.48 -5.92 5.05
CA ALA A 206 3.22 -6.36 5.64
C ALA A 206 2.45 -7.31 4.69
N ASP A 207 2.37 -6.96 3.40
CA ASP A 207 1.74 -7.81 2.38
C ASP A 207 2.43 -9.17 2.26
N ILE A 208 3.76 -9.20 2.29
CA ILE A 208 4.54 -10.44 2.23
C ILE A 208 4.31 -11.29 3.49
N GLY A 209 4.13 -10.67 4.66
CA GLY A 209 3.70 -11.37 5.87
C GLY A 209 2.39 -12.13 5.65
N ILE A 210 1.38 -11.45 5.09
CA ILE A 210 0.09 -12.07 4.73
C ILE A 210 0.27 -13.24 3.74
N CYS A 211 1.16 -13.08 2.74
CA CYS A 211 1.45 -14.14 1.77
C CYS A 211 2.16 -15.34 2.40
N SER A 212 3.00 -15.09 3.40
CA SER A 212 3.76 -16.13 4.11
C SER A 212 2.85 -17.01 4.98
N ASP A 213 1.79 -16.43 5.54
CA ASP A 213 0.79 -17.14 6.34
C ASP A 213 -0.23 -17.93 5.49
N PHE A 214 -0.15 -17.83 4.17
CA PHE A 214 -1.10 -18.48 3.27
C PHE A 214 -0.98 -20.01 3.31
N ASP A 215 -2.09 -20.70 3.59
CA ASP A 215 -2.16 -22.16 3.48
C ASP A 215 -2.12 -22.62 2.01
N VAL A 216 -0.91 -22.92 1.53
CA VAL A 216 -0.68 -23.42 0.17
C VAL A 216 -1.40 -24.75 -0.10
N SER A 217 -1.80 -25.52 0.92
CA SER A 217 -2.56 -26.77 0.72
C SER A 217 -3.96 -26.53 0.15
N ALA A 218 -4.49 -25.31 0.28
CA ALA A 218 -5.73 -24.89 -0.36
C ALA A 218 -5.68 -24.96 -1.90
N LEU A 219 -4.49 -25.01 -2.50
CA LEU A 219 -4.28 -25.10 -3.95
C LEU A 219 -3.92 -26.52 -4.44
N ALA A 220 -4.05 -27.56 -3.60
CA ALA A 220 -3.67 -28.93 -3.96
C ALA A 220 -4.40 -29.53 -5.18
N GLY A 221 -5.51 -28.92 -5.61
CA GLY A 221 -6.24 -29.31 -6.81
C GLY A 221 -5.79 -28.63 -8.10
N GLU A 222 -4.89 -27.64 -8.02
CA GLU A 222 -4.39 -26.91 -9.19
C GLU A 222 -3.35 -27.73 -9.96
N ALA A 223 -3.18 -27.44 -11.25
CA ALA A 223 -2.10 -28.01 -12.03
C ALA A 223 -0.73 -27.52 -11.51
N HIS A 224 0.31 -28.33 -11.69
CA HIS A 224 1.69 -27.96 -11.26
C HIS A 224 1.78 -27.60 -9.78
N TYR A 225 1.00 -28.29 -8.92
CA TYR A 225 0.95 -28.00 -7.49
C TYR A 225 2.31 -28.10 -6.78
N ASP A 226 3.17 -29.01 -7.23
CA ASP A 226 4.56 -29.13 -6.78
C ASP A 226 5.37 -27.85 -7.03
N GLU A 227 5.16 -27.20 -8.18
CA GLU A 227 5.78 -25.92 -8.51
C GLU A 227 5.17 -24.76 -7.69
N ILE A 228 3.88 -24.79 -7.40
CA ILE A 228 3.23 -23.85 -6.47
C ILE A 228 3.88 -23.95 -5.08
N GLN A 229 4.10 -25.17 -4.58
CA GLN A 229 4.78 -25.40 -3.30
C GLN A 229 6.22 -24.88 -3.33
N ALA A 230 6.94 -25.08 -4.44
CA ALA A 230 8.30 -24.59 -4.61
C ALA A 230 8.37 -23.05 -4.59
N LEU A 231 7.45 -22.37 -5.27
CA LEU A 231 7.34 -20.90 -5.25
C LEU A 231 7.02 -20.37 -3.84
N HIS A 232 6.07 -20.98 -3.13
CA HIS A 232 5.74 -20.59 -1.77
C HIS A 232 6.92 -20.83 -0.81
N ALA A 233 7.58 -21.99 -0.89
CA ALA A 233 8.77 -22.26 -0.09
C ALA A 233 9.91 -21.26 -0.39
N LYS A 234 10.07 -20.87 -1.67
CA LYS A 234 11.08 -19.87 -2.04
C LYS A 234 10.75 -18.48 -1.50
N LEU A 235 9.47 -18.09 -1.47
CA LEU A 235 9.04 -16.85 -0.83
C LEU A 235 9.49 -16.81 0.64
N LEU A 236 9.24 -17.89 1.39
CA LEU A 236 9.62 -18.00 2.81
C LEU A 236 11.15 -17.98 3.02
N GLU A 237 11.93 -18.46 2.04
CA GLU A 237 13.39 -18.37 2.08
C GLU A 237 13.88 -16.93 1.85
N LEU A 238 13.28 -16.22 0.90
CA LEU A 238 13.68 -14.85 0.54
C LEU A 238 13.20 -13.81 1.56
N TYR A 239 12.06 -14.06 2.19
CA TYR A 239 11.41 -13.20 3.15
C TYR A 239 11.01 -14.03 4.37
N PRO A 240 11.98 -14.36 5.25
CA PRO A 240 11.67 -15.12 6.45
C PRO A 240 10.66 -14.36 7.31
N PRO A 241 9.71 -15.05 7.96
CA PRO A 241 8.80 -14.42 8.92
C PRO A 241 9.57 -13.74 10.04
N GLU A 242 9.08 -12.60 10.54
CA GLU A 242 9.73 -11.82 11.60
C GLU A 242 10.06 -12.67 12.86
N ASP A 243 9.23 -13.67 13.18
CA ASP A 243 9.44 -14.63 14.28
C ASP A 243 10.69 -15.53 14.12
N MET A 244 11.28 -15.60 12.92
CA MET A 244 12.50 -16.38 12.63
C MET A 244 13.78 -15.53 12.69
N GLU A 245 13.69 -14.20 12.67
CA GLU A 245 14.86 -13.31 12.82
C GLU A 245 15.33 -13.23 14.29
N ASP A 246 14.43 -13.34 15.25
CA ASP A 246 14.75 -13.34 16.69
C ASP A 246 15.36 -14.67 17.20
N ALA A 247 15.45 -15.70 16.34
CA ALA A 247 15.96 -17.03 16.67
C ALA A 247 17.36 -17.35 16.09
N ALA A 248 18.00 -16.39 15.39
CA ALA A 248 19.31 -16.51 14.76
C ALA A 248 20.39 -15.66 15.45
#